data_AF-A0A5S3PBM7-F1
#
_entry.id   AF-A0A5S3PBM7-F1
#
_cell.length_a   1.000
_cell.length_b   1.000
_cell.length_c   1.000
_cell.angle_alpha   90.00
_cell.angle_beta   90.00
_cell.angle_gamma   90.00
#
_symmetry.space_group_name_H-M   'P 1'
#
loop_
_entity.id
_entity.type
_entity.pdbx_description
1 polymer ?
#
loop_
_entity_poly.entity_id
_entity_poly.type
_entity_poly.pdbx_seq_one_letter_code
_entity_poly.pdbx_strand_id
1 'polypeptide(L)'
;MAARLLAAATAAYALSPIDLIPDFIPVLGLLDDLIIVPLGIWLVIKLIPAELMASYREQAARFADRPTSTAGAVFVIALWLLSAAILGLVFLR
;
A
#
# COMPACT_ATOMS: atom_id res chain seq x y z
N MET A 1 15.66 -16.38 5.71
CA MET A 1 14.44 -16.45 6.57
C MET A 1 14.06 -15.05 7.08
N ALA A 2 14.95 -14.34 7.79
CA ALA A 2 14.67 -13.01 8.35
C ALA A 2 14.11 -11.99 7.33
N ALA A 3 14.71 -11.85 6.15
CA ALA A 3 14.22 -10.94 5.12
C ALA A 3 12.77 -11.24 4.67
N ARG A 4 12.37 -12.51 4.60
CA ARG A 4 10.99 -12.92 4.22
C ARG A 4 9.99 -12.61 5.33
N LEU A 5 10.34 -12.87 6.59
CA LEU A 5 9.49 -12.56 7.74
C LEU A 5 9.31 -11.05 7.88
N LEU A 6 10.40 -10.29 7.75
CA LEU A 6 10.36 -8.84 7.78
C LEU A 6 9.53 -8.28 6.61
N ALA A 7 9.72 -8.80 5.39
CA ALA A 7 8.90 -8.40 4.25
C ALA A 7 7.41 -8.68 4.46
N ALA A 8 7.07 -9.84 5.00
CA ALA A 8 5.69 -10.18 5.33
C ALA A 8 5.13 -9.26 6.41
N ALA A 9 5.90 -8.94 7.46
CA ALA A 9 5.49 -8.01 8.50
C ALA A 9 5.30 -6.59 7.97
N THR A 10 6.22 -6.07 7.16
CA THR A 10 6.10 -4.75 6.52
C THR A 10 4.89 -4.69 5.59
N ALA A 11 4.65 -5.73 4.79
CA ALA A 11 3.47 -5.79 3.92
C ALA A 11 2.16 -5.89 4.71
N ALA A 12 2.14 -6.70 5.78
CA ALA A 12 0.99 -6.80 6.67
C ALA A 12 0.67 -5.47 7.36
N TYR A 13 1.71 -4.72 7.76
CA TYR A 13 1.55 -3.39 8.32
C TYR A 13 0.96 -2.41 7.29
N ALA A 14 1.53 -2.33 6.08
CA ALA A 14 1.05 -1.43 5.04
C ALA A 14 -0.38 -1.74 4.53
N LEU A 15 -0.88 -2.96 4.76
CA LEU A 15 -2.24 -3.40 4.42
C LEU A 15 -3.15 -3.51 5.65
N SER A 16 -2.63 -3.17 6.84
CA SER A 16 -3.36 -3.25 8.09
C SER A 16 -4.50 -2.24 8.11
N PRO A 17 -5.69 -2.59 8.61
CA PRO A 17 -6.76 -1.62 8.87
C PRO A 17 -6.54 -0.84 10.18
N ILE A 18 -5.42 -1.09 10.87
CA ILE A 18 -5.06 -0.50 12.16
C ILE A 18 -3.80 0.33 11.97
N ASP A 19 -3.90 1.65 12.19
CA ASP A 19 -2.77 2.58 12.21
C ASP A 19 -2.13 2.59 13.61
N LEU A 20 -0.79 2.66 13.66
CA LEU A 20 -0.05 2.77 14.92
C LEU A 20 -0.28 4.15 15.54
N ILE A 21 -0.28 5.18 14.68
CA ILE A 21 -0.64 6.53 15.06
C ILE A 21 -1.96 6.85 14.35
N PRO A 22 -3.05 6.99 15.11
CA PRO A 22 -4.33 7.27 14.50
C PRO A 22 -4.34 8.56 13.68
N ASP A 23 -4.95 8.49 12.49
CA ASP A 23 -5.16 9.60 11.57
C ASP A 23 -5.92 10.81 12.17
N PHE A 24 -6.56 10.63 13.33
CA PHE A 24 -7.23 11.74 14.03
C PHE A 24 -6.26 12.80 14.55
N ILE A 25 -4.96 12.49 14.66
CA ILE A 25 -3.93 13.44 15.11
C ILE A 25 -3.33 14.13 13.88
N PRO A 26 -3.62 15.42 13.64
CA PRO A 26 -3.09 16.14 12.50
C PRO A 26 -1.56 16.07 12.48
N VAL A 27 -0.98 15.85 11.29
CA VAL A 27 0.47 15.71 11.03
C VAL A 27 1.10 14.41 11.58
N LEU A 28 0.76 13.99 12.80
CA LEU A 28 1.35 12.81 13.44
C LEU A 28 0.80 11.49 12.89
N GLY A 29 -0.48 11.43 12.50
CA GLY A 29 -1.05 10.23 11.88
C GLY A 29 -0.41 9.86 10.54
N LEU A 30 0.26 10.79 9.86
CA LEU A 30 1.00 10.52 8.62
C LEU A 30 2.40 9.96 8.86
N LEU A 31 2.89 9.99 10.11
CA LEU A 31 4.29 9.81 10.43
C LEU A 31 4.70 8.34 10.38
N ASP A 32 3.85 7.44 10.86
CA ASP A 32 4.10 6.01 10.87
C ASP A 32 4.11 5.43 9.45
N ASP A 33 3.21 5.86 8.57
CA ASP A 33 3.23 5.48 7.15
C ASP A 33 4.47 6.00 6.41
N LEU A 34 4.93 7.21 6.72
CA LEU A 34 6.11 7.81 6.11
C LEU A 34 7.42 7.19 6.61
N ILE A 35 7.43 6.65 7.83
CA ILE A 35 8.65 6.14 8.46
C ILE A 35 8.69 4.62 8.42
N ILE A 36 7.68 3.94 8.93
CA ILE A 36 7.69 2.49 9.19
C ILE A 36 7.72 1.70 7.89
N VAL A 37 6.89 2.06 6.91
CA VAL A 37 6.82 1.35 5.63
C VAL A 37 8.14 1.50 4.85
N PRO A 38 8.68 2.71 4.60
CA PRO A 38 9.94 2.86 3.88
C PRO A 38 11.12 2.25 4.61
N LEU A 39 11.19 2.36 5.94
CA LEU A 39 12.26 1.77 6.75
C LEU A 39 12.22 0.24 6.70
N GLY A 40 11.03 -0.35 6.79
CA GLY A 40 10.82 -1.79 6.64
C GLY A 40 11.28 -2.28 5.27
N ILE A 41 10.85 -1.61 4.19
CA ILE A 41 11.28 -1.93 2.83
C ILE A 41 12.79 -1.81 2.68
N TRP A 42 13.40 -0.73 3.18
CA TRP A 42 14.85 -0.52 3.13
C TRP A 42 15.60 -1.64 3.83
N LEU A 43 15.15 -2.04 5.02
CA LEU A 43 15.78 -3.10 5.80
C LEU A 43 15.63 -4.47 5.12
N VAL A 44 14.47 -4.76 4.54
CA VAL A 44 14.25 -5.96 3.72
C VAL A 44 15.23 -6.01 2.55
N ILE A 45 15.36 -4.92 1.79
CA ILE A 45 16.28 -4.83 0.65
C ILE A 45 17.72 -5.05 1.10
N LYS A 46 18.12 -4.45 2.22
CA LYS A 46 19.47 -4.58 2.77
C LYS A 46 19.80 -6.00 3.24
N LEU A 47 18.80 -6.77 3.68
CA LEU A 47 18.98 -8.15 4.15
C LEU A 47 19.02 -9.19 3.01
N ILE A 48 18.65 -8.81 1.79
CA ILE A 48 18.64 -9.70 0.63
C ILE A 48 19.99 -9.57 -0.11
N PRO A 49 20.71 -10.67 -0.40
CA PRO A 49 21.93 -10.64 -1.19
C PRO A 49 21.72 -9.98 -2.56
N ALA A 50 22.72 -9.23 -3.04
CA ALA A 50 22.61 -8.40 -4.24
C ALA A 50 22.29 -9.22 -5.50
N GLU A 51 22.87 -10.41 -5.61
CA GLU A 51 22.69 -11.33 -6.73
C GLU A 51 21.24 -11.82 -6.80
N LEU A 52 20.65 -12.13 -5.64
CA LEU A 52 19.27 -12.59 -5.54
C LEU A 52 18.27 -11.45 -5.79
N MET A 53 18.57 -10.25 -5.27
CA MET A 53 17.77 -9.05 -5.54
C MET A 53 17.74 -8.71 -7.03
N ALA A 54 18.86 -8.89 -7.75
CA ALA A 54 18.90 -8.71 -9.19
C ALA A 54 17.94 -9.66 -9.91
N SER A 55 17.97 -10.95 -9.57
CA SER A 55 17.03 -11.94 -10.12
C SER A 55 15.57 -11.63 -9.78
N TYR A 56 15.28 -11.10 -8.58
CA TYR A 56 13.92 -10.69 -8.21
C TYR A 56 13.44 -9.46 -8.96
N ARG A 57 14.32 -8.47 -9.20
CA ARG A 57 13.99 -7.29 -10.00
C ARG A 57 13.71 -7.66 -11.45
N GLU A 58 14.49 -8.58 -12.03
CA GLU A 58 14.24 -9.06 -13.39
C GLU A 58 12.88 -9.77 -13.49
N GLN A 59 12.56 -10.64 -12.52
CA GLN A 59 11.25 -11.30 -12.46
C GLN A 59 10.11 -10.29 -12.28
N ALA A 60 10.26 -9.31 -11.39
CA ALA A 60 9.27 -8.27 -11.17
C ALA A 60 9.04 -7.42 -12.42
N ALA A 61 10.10 -7.10 -13.18
CA ALA A 61 10.00 -6.36 -14.44
C ALA A 61 9.15 -7.10 -15.49
N ARG A 62 9.21 -8.44 -15.53
CA ARG A 62 8.33 -9.23 -16.43
C ARG A 62 6.84 -9.10 -16.11
N PHE A 63 6.50 -8.70 -14.89
CA PHE A 63 5.14 -8.40 -14.47
C PHE A 63 4.83 -6.90 -14.46
N ALA A 64 5.78 -6.02 -14.79
CA ALA A 64 5.55 -4.58 -14.78
C ALA A 64 4.58 -4.14 -15.89
N ASP A 65 4.53 -4.88 -16.99
CA ASP A 65 3.60 -4.65 -18.10
C ASP A 65 2.16 -5.14 -17.80
N ARG A 66 1.73 -5.17 -16.53
CA ARG A 66 0.34 -5.52 -16.22
C ARG A 66 -0.59 -4.52 -16.94
N PRO A 67 -1.61 -5.01 -17.68
CA PRO A 67 -2.60 -4.12 -18.23
C PRO A 67 -3.33 -3.43 -17.08
N THR A 68 -3.15 -2.12 -16.95
CA THR A 68 -4.00 -1.30 -16.10
C THR A 68 -5.42 -1.35 -16.68
N SER A 69 -6.34 -2.01 -15.98
CA SER A 69 -7.73 -2.08 -16.43
C SER A 69 -8.39 -0.72 -16.25
N THR A 70 -8.50 0.05 -17.33
CA THR A 70 -9.25 1.31 -17.34
C THR A 70 -10.70 1.07 -16.90
N ALA A 71 -11.28 -0.07 -17.27
CA ALA A 71 -12.62 -0.47 -16.83
C ALA A 71 -12.70 -0.66 -15.29
N GLY A 72 -11.67 -1.26 -14.68
CA GLY A 72 -11.58 -1.41 -13.23
C GLY A 72 -11.49 -0.06 -12.52
N ALA A 73 -10.66 0.86 -13.04
CA ALA A 73 -10.55 2.21 -12.49
C ALA A 73 -11.88 2.97 -12.57
N VAL A 74 -12.56 2.93 -13.73
CA VAL A 74 -13.87 3.55 -13.92
C VAL A 74 -14.92 2.98 -12.96
N PHE A 75 -14.94 1.66 -12.76
CA PHE A 75 -15.85 1.01 -11.82
C PHE A 75 -15.65 1.51 -10.38
N VAL A 76 -14.40 1.59 -9.91
CA VAL A 76 -14.10 2.09 -8.55
C VAL A 76 -14.50 3.55 -8.39
N ILE A 77 -14.20 4.41 -9.37
CA ILE A 77 -14.57 5.82 -9.34
C ILE A 77 -16.10 5.99 -9.33
N ALA A 78 -16.81 5.25 -10.18
CA ALA A 78 -18.27 5.28 -10.22
C ALA A 78 -18.88 4.85 -8.89
N LEU A 79 -18.32 3.81 -8.25
CA LEU A 79 -18.75 3.34 -6.93
C LEU A 79 -18.60 4.42 -5.85
N TRP A 80 -17.47 5.15 -5.85
CA TRP A 80 -17.25 6.26 -4.91
C TRP A 80 -18.21 7.43 -5.14
N LEU A 81 -18.39 7.84 -6.39
CA LEU A 81 -19.33 8.93 -6.73
C LEU A 81 -20.77 8.57 -6.35
N LEU A 82 -21.18 7.33 -6.61
CA LEU A 82 -22.51 6.85 -6.23
C LEU A 82 -22.67 6.85 -4.70
N SER A 83 -21.69 6.33 -3.97
CA SER A 83 -21.69 6.30 -2.50
C SER A 83 -21.76 7.71 -1.91
N ALA A 84 -20.96 8.64 -2.43
CA ALA A 84 -20.94 10.03 -2.01
C ALA A 84 -22.28 10.74 -2.32
N ALA A 85 -22.87 10.49 -3.48
CA ALA A 85 -24.17 11.05 -3.85
C ALA A 85 -25.29 10.54 -2.94
N ILE A 86 -25.32 9.24 -2.65
CA ILE A 86 -26.30 8.65 -1.73
C ILE A 86 -26.15 9.25 -0.33
N LEU A 87 -24.92 9.30 0.21
CA LEU A 87 -24.65 9.92 1.51
C LEU A 87 -25.08 11.40 1.53
N GLY A 88 -24.72 12.17 0.50
CA GLY A 88 -25.10 13.58 0.39
C GLY A 88 -26.61 13.78 0.37
N LEU A 89 -27.36 12.96 -0.38
CA LEU A 89 -28.82 13.01 -0.42
C LEU A 89 -29.49 12.61 0.90
N VAL A 90 -28.88 11.69 1.66
CA VAL A 90 -29.36 11.30 2.99
C VAL A 90 -29.11 12.41 4.02
N PHE A 91 -27.95 13.07 3.97
CA PHE A 91 -27.61 14.17 4.89
C PHE A 91 -28.33 15.49 4.60
N LEU A 92 -28.74 15.73 3.35
CA LEU A 92 -29.44 16.95 2.93
C LEU A 92 -30.97 16.86 3.08
N ARG A 93 -31.49 15.70 3.47
CA ARG A 93 -32.90 15.47 3.82
C ARG A 93 -33.12 15.60 5.31
#